data_AF-A0A4Y2WKB9-F1
#
_entry.id   AF-A0A4Y2WKB9-F1
#
_cell.length_a   1.000
_cell.length_b   1.000
_cell.length_c   1.000
_cell.angle_alpha   90.00
_cell.angle_beta   90.00
_cell.angle_gamma   90.00
#
_symmetry.space_group_name_H-M   'P 1'
#
loop_
_entity.id
_entity.type
_entity.pdbx_description
1 polymer ?
#
loop_
_entity_poly.entity_id
_entity_poly.type
_entity_poly.pdbx_seq_one_letter_code
_entity_poly.pdbx_strand_id
1 'polypeptide(L)'
;KATGLVTTTRVTHATPAALYGHSPHRDWESDSKMPKNASRCKDLARQLVEDLPGRDLRVILGGGRRQFKPVTHMDSVANKTGARMDGLDLIDYWLKEKKNRNARAKYITTAAELAAL
;
A
#
# COMPACT_ATOMS: atom_id res chain seq x y z
N LYS A 1 -6.74 -14.62 14.74
CA LYS A 1 -5.67 -13.84 15.44
C LYS A 1 -5.49 -12.52 14.70
N ALA A 2 -5.03 -11.46 15.38
CA ALA A 2 -4.72 -10.18 14.74
C ALA A 2 -3.27 -10.15 14.26
N THR A 3 -3.02 -9.49 13.14
CA THR A 3 -1.69 -9.32 12.54
C THR A 3 -1.50 -7.88 12.08
N GLY A 4 -0.23 -7.46 12.00
CA GLY A 4 0.15 -6.14 11.54
C GLY A 4 1.65 -6.08 11.23
N LEU A 5 2.08 -5.02 10.56
CA LEU A 5 3.49 -4.76 10.28
C LEU A 5 3.84 -3.30 10.58
N VAL A 6 5.07 -3.11 11.08
CA VAL A 6 5.67 -1.81 11.34
C VAL A 6 7.09 -1.84 10.81
N THR A 7 7.47 -0.86 10.02
CA THR A 7 8.82 -0.75 9.44
C THR A 7 9.19 0.71 9.24
N THR A 8 10.49 1.01 9.22
CA THR A 8 11.02 2.30 8.76
C THR A 8 11.18 2.37 7.24
N THR A 9 11.09 1.22 6.55
CA THR A 9 11.15 1.14 5.09
C THR A 9 9.80 1.49 4.44
N ARG A 10 9.71 1.36 3.11
CA ARG A 10 8.41 1.25 2.43
C ARG A 10 7.72 -0.03 2.90
N VAL A 11 6.40 0.00 3.10
CA VAL A 11 5.61 -1.20 3.47
C VAL A 11 5.54 -2.25 2.34
N THR A 12 5.91 -1.84 1.12
CA THR A 12 6.11 -2.68 -0.08
C THR A 12 7.54 -3.16 -0.26
N HIS A 13 8.49 -2.74 0.59
CA HIS A 13 9.86 -3.24 0.54
C HIS A 13 9.89 -4.76 0.80
N ALA A 14 10.95 -5.44 0.35
CA ALA A 14 11.06 -6.90 0.43
C ALA A 14 10.78 -7.48 1.83
N THR A 15 11.35 -6.89 2.88
CA THR A 15 11.20 -7.38 4.27
C THR A 15 9.74 -7.39 4.75
N PRO A 16 8.98 -6.28 4.71
CA PRO A 16 7.56 -6.31 5.06
C PRO A 16 6.71 -7.07 4.02
N ALA A 17 7.07 -7.02 2.74
CA ALA A 17 6.34 -7.72 1.68
C ALA A 17 6.34 -9.23 1.86
N ALA A 18 7.38 -9.82 2.45
CA ALA A 18 7.44 -11.24 2.75
C ALA A 18 6.31 -11.73 3.68
N LEU A 19 5.64 -10.83 4.42
CA LEU A 19 4.52 -11.19 5.29
C LEU A 19 3.19 -11.37 4.54
N TYR A 20 3.07 -10.84 3.31
CA TYR A 20 1.77 -10.82 2.61
C TYR A 20 1.83 -11.07 1.10
N GLY A 21 2.95 -10.78 0.44
CA GLY A 21 3.06 -10.72 -1.00
C GLY A 21 3.77 -11.94 -1.59
N HIS A 22 3.34 -12.32 -2.79
CA HIS A 22 3.96 -13.33 -3.63
C HIS A 22 4.35 -12.66 -4.95
N SER A 23 5.63 -12.44 -5.16
CA SER A 23 6.14 -11.78 -6.36
C SER A 23 7.38 -12.49 -6.90
N PRO A 24 7.50 -12.67 -8.24
CA PRO A 24 8.74 -13.13 -8.87
C PRO A 24 9.92 -12.17 -8.67
N HIS A 25 9.63 -10.89 -8.40
CA HIS A 25 10.65 -9.85 -8.26
C HIS A 25 10.30 -8.87 -7.15
N ARG A 26 11.25 -8.62 -6.25
CA ARG A 26 11.06 -7.73 -5.08
C ARG A 26 10.74 -6.28 -5.45
N ASP A 27 11.20 -5.83 -6.61
CA ASP A 27 11.00 -4.43 -7.04
C ASP A 27 9.62 -4.15 -7.62
N TRP A 28 8.76 -5.16 -7.80
CA TRP A 28 7.38 -4.98 -8.24
C TRP A 28 6.51 -4.41 -7.11
N GLU A 29 6.97 -3.30 -6.51
CA GLU A 29 6.30 -2.58 -5.44
C GLU A 29 5.05 -1.85 -5.94
N SER A 30 5.04 -1.44 -7.21
CA SER A 30 3.93 -0.81 -7.93
C SER A 30 3.88 -1.34 -9.37
N ASP A 31 2.75 -1.12 -10.04
CA ASP A 31 2.54 -1.43 -11.46
C ASP A 31 3.64 -0.83 -12.36
N SER A 32 4.12 0.37 -12.03
CA SER A 32 5.18 1.03 -12.80
C SER A 32 6.56 0.38 -12.74
N LYS A 33 6.75 -0.59 -11.84
CA LYS A 33 7.98 -1.40 -11.75
C LYS A 33 7.82 -2.79 -12.38
N MET A 34 6.65 -3.11 -12.89
CA MET A 34 6.37 -4.39 -13.52
C MET A 34 6.67 -4.33 -15.02
N PRO A 35 7.16 -5.43 -15.62
CA PRO A 35 7.29 -5.52 -17.06
C PRO A 35 5.91 -5.61 -17.72
N LYS A 36 5.78 -5.09 -18.95
CA LYS A 36 4.49 -5.01 -19.67
C LYS A 36 3.82 -6.37 -19.91
N ASN A 37 4.60 -7.45 -19.98
CA ASN A 37 4.10 -8.81 -20.17
C ASN A 37 3.55 -9.45 -18.88
N ALA A 38 3.75 -8.82 -17.71
CA ALA A 38 3.22 -9.30 -16.42
C ALA A 38 1.84 -8.71 -16.08
N SER A 39 1.03 -8.34 -17.08
CA SER A 39 -0.29 -7.71 -16.89
C SER A 39 -1.30 -8.55 -16.11
N ARG A 40 -1.09 -9.87 -16.00
CA ARG A 40 -1.90 -10.78 -15.19
C ARG A 40 -1.45 -10.86 -13.72
N CYS A 41 -0.30 -10.29 -13.37
CA CYS A 41 0.21 -10.27 -12.00
C CYS A 41 -0.23 -8.98 -11.29
N LYS A 42 -0.35 -9.04 -9.97
CA LYS A 42 -0.53 -7.85 -9.12
C LYS A 42 0.82 -7.42 -8.54
N ASP A 43 1.08 -6.12 -8.52
CA ASP A 43 2.18 -5.55 -7.74
C ASP A 43 1.96 -5.72 -6.23
N LEU A 44 3.03 -5.58 -5.45
CA LEU A 44 2.98 -5.75 -4.00
C LEU A 44 2.03 -4.75 -3.32
N ALA A 45 1.89 -3.52 -3.80
CA ALA A 45 0.93 -2.58 -3.22
C ALA A 45 -0.52 -3.06 -3.40
N ARG A 46 -0.87 -3.61 -4.58
CA ARG A 46 -2.18 -4.24 -4.81
C ARG A 46 -2.37 -5.48 -3.94
N GLN A 47 -1.38 -6.37 -3.87
CA GLN A 47 -1.48 -7.56 -3.01
C GLN A 47 -1.67 -7.20 -1.53
N LEU A 48 -1.06 -6.11 -1.05
CA LEU A 48 -1.25 -5.62 0.32
C LEU A 48 -2.70 -5.24 0.62
N VAL A 49 -3.42 -4.62 -0.31
CA VAL A 49 -4.77 -4.10 -0.05
C VAL A 49 -5.89 -5.00 -0.56
N GLU A 50 -5.61 -5.89 -1.52
CA GLU A 50 -6.63 -6.73 -2.17
C GLU A 50 -6.60 -8.19 -1.69
N ASP A 51 -5.43 -8.74 -1.37
CA ASP A 51 -5.24 -10.18 -1.18
C ASP A 51 -4.99 -10.56 0.29
N LEU A 52 -5.22 -11.82 0.64
CA LEU A 52 -4.83 -12.35 1.96
C LEU A 52 -3.34 -12.72 1.96
N PRO A 53 -2.63 -12.50 3.08
CA PRO A 53 -3.12 -11.95 4.36
C PRO A 53 -3.16 -10.41 4.42
N GLY A 54 -2.62 -9.69 3.42
CA GLY A 54 -2.45 -8.23 3.42
C GLY A 54 -3.73 -7.44 3.76
N ARG A 55 -4.83 -7.75 3.07
CA ARG A 55 -6.11 -7.05 3.23
C ARG A 55 -6.68 -7.11 4.65
N ASP A 56 -6.27 -8.09 5.47
CA ASP A 56 -6.77 -8.30 6.83
C ASP A 56 -5.77 -7.87 7.92
N LEU A 57 -4.63 -7.29 7.54
CA LEU A 57 -3.73 -6.65 8.48
C LEU A 57 -4.46 -5.50 9.20
N ARG A 58 -4.40 -5.50 10.53
CA ARG A 58 -5.03 -4.46 11.36
C ARG A 58 -4.16 -3.21 11.50
N VAL A 59 -2.85 -3.36 11.34
CA VAL A 59 -1.88 -2.27 11.46
C VAL A 59 -0.88 -2.39 10.31
N ILE A 60 -0.71 -1.31 9.56
CA ILE A 60 0.30 -1.16 8.51
C ILE A 60 0.96 0.20 8.74
N LEU A 61 2.17 0.21 9.28
CA LEU A 61 2.93 1.44 9.53
C LEU A 61 4.29 1.39 8.83
N GLY A 62 4.61 2.47 8.13
CA GLY A 62 5.89 2.66 7.45
C GLY A 62 5.79 3.72 6.37
N GLY A 63 6.79 3.76 5.48
CA GLY A 63 6.81 4.67 4.34
C GLY A 63 6.19 4.07 3.08
N GLY A 64 6.48 4.69 1.93
CA GLY A 64 6.14 4.12 0.62
C GLY A 64 4.80 4.55 0.04
N ARG A 65 4.17 5.60 0.58
CA ARG A 65 2.90 6.17 0.09
C ARG A 65 2.84 6.33 -1.43
N ARG A 66 3.97 6.71 -2.05
CA ARG A 66 4.10 6.87 -3.51
C ARG A 66 3.63 5.63 -4.30
N GLN A 67 3.80 4.41 -3.79
CA GLN A 67 3.40 3.17 -4.48
C GLN A 67 1.89 2.95 -4.54
N PHE A 68 1.12 3.69 -3.73
CA PHE A 68 -0.32 3.52 -3.58
C PHE A 68 -1.14 4.61 -4.27
N LYS A 69 -0.49 5.66 -4.80
CA LYS A 69 -1.16 6.80 -5.44
C LYS A 69 -0.83 6.87 -6.94
N PRO A 70 -1.76 7.35 -7.78
CA PRO A 70 -1.50 7.55 -9.20
C PRO A 70 -0.53 8.71 -9.43
N VAL A 71 0.16 8.69 -10.57
CA VAL A 71 1.08 9.77 -10.99
C VAL A 71 0.42 11.14 -11.11
N THR A 72 -0.91 11.19 -11.25
CA THR A 72 -1.72 12.42 -11.27
C THR A 72 -1.94 13.04 -9.89
N HIS A 73 -1.62 12.32 -8.81
CA HIS A 73 -1.80 12.78 -7.44
C HIS A 73 -0.49 13.32 -6.85
N MET A 74 -0.49 14.61 -6.52
CA MET A 74 0.63 15.30 -5.87
C MET A 74 0.53 15.13 -4.35
N ASP A 75 1.57 14.57 -3.72
CA ASP A 75 1.72 14.58 -2.27
C ASP A 75 2.29 15.93 -1.83
N SER A 76 1.48 16.72 -1.13
CA SER A 76 1.85 18.05 -0.63
C SER A 76 2.95 18.02 0.43
N VAL A 77 3.07 16.93 1.19
CA VAL A 77 4.08 16.80 2.26
C VAL A 77 5.41 16.35 1.67
N ALA A 78 5.39 15.41 0.72
CA ALA A 78 6.60 14.88 0.11
C ALA A 78 7.09 15.68 -1.11
N ASN A 79 6.29 16.64 -1.59
CA ASN A 79 6.49 17.38 -2.83
C ASN A 79 6.78 16.45 -4.03
N LYS A 80 6.06 15.33 -4.11
CA LYS A 80 6.27 14.26 -5.10
C LYS A 80 4.94 13.70 -5.56
N THR A 81 4.86 13.29 -6.81
CA THR A 81 3.70 12.56 -7.31
C THR A 81 3.73 11.08 -6.93
N GLY A 82 2.58 10.43 -7.04
CA GLY A 82 2.45 8.97 -7.00
C GLY A 82 3.32 8.25 -8.05
N ALA A 83 3.44 6.93 -7.93
CA ALA A 83 4.17 6.10 -8.89
C ALA A 83 3.27 5.26 -9.78
N ARG A 84 1.95 5.17 -9.49
CA ARG A 84 1.08 4.28 -10.23
C ARG A 84 0.67 4.84 -11.58
N MET A 85 0.82 4.05 -12.64
CA MET A 85 0.44 4.40 -14.02
C MET A 85 -0.96 3.89 -14.38
N ASP A 86 -1.50 2.94 -13.63
CA ASP A 86 -2.85 2.37 -13.79
C ASP A 86 -3.99 3.29 -13.30
N GLY A 87 -3.67 4.47 -12.76
CA GLY A 87 -4.65 5.45 -12.29
C GLY A 87 -5.33 5.09 -10.96
N LEU A 88 -4.92 4.00 -10.29
CA LEU A 88 -5.55 3.56 -9.05
C LEU A 88 -5.03 4.34 -7.83
N ASP A 89 -5.96 4.70 -6.94
CA ASP A 89 -5.68 5.17 -5.59
C ASP A 89 -5.98 4.04 -4.59
N LEU A 90 -4.93 3.30 -4.23
CA LEU A 90 -5.05 2.11 -3.37
C LEU A 90 -5.34 2.46 -1.90
N ILE A 91 -5.04 3.69 -1.46
CA ILE A 91 -5.41 4.15 -0.12
C ILE A 91 -6.91 4.40 -0.04
N ASP A 92 -7.48 5.07 -1.05
CA ASP A 92 -8.93 5.27 -1.15
C ASP A 92 -9.67 3.94 -1.32
N TYR A 93 -9.14 3.04 -2.16
CA TYR A 93 -9.65 1.66 -2.27
C TYR A 93 -9.70 0.96 -0.92
N TRP A 94 -8.60 0.97 -0.15
CA TRP A 94 -8.52 0.31 1.14
C TRP A 94 -9.51 0.88 2.16
N LEU A 95 -9.66 2.21 2.22
CA LEU A 95 -10.65 2.86 3.09
C LEU A 95 -12.09 2.47 2.73
N LYS A 96 -12.40 2.43 1.42
CA LYS A 96 -13.72 2.00 0.92
C LYS A 96 -13.98 0.52 1.22
N GLU A 97 -13.00 -0.35 1.02
CA GLU A 97 -13.10 -1.79 1.32
C GLU A 97 -13.39 -2.02 2.81
N LYS A 98 -12.67 -1.33 3.70
CA LYS A 98 -12.89 -1.40 5.15
C LYS A 98 -14.30 -0.92 5.52
N LYS A 99 -14.72 0.21 4.96
CA LYS A 99 -16.08 0.75 5.17
C LYS A 99 -17.15 -0.24 4.69
N ASN A 100 -16.98 -0.84 3.51
CA ASN A 100 -17.91 -1.83 2.95
C ASN A 100 -18.02 -3.10 3.81
N ARG A 101 -16.96 -3.44 4.55
CA ARG A 101 -16.95 -4.53 5.53
C ARG A 101 -17.39 -4.11 6.93
N ASN A 102 -17.95 -2.90 7.07
CA ASN A 102 -18.36 -2.33 8.35
C ASN A 102 -17.21 -2.25 9.39
N ALA A 103 -15.98 -2.09 8.91
CA ALA A 103 -14.80 -1.92 9.74
C ALA A 103 -14.42 -0.44 9.83
N ARG A 104 -13.95 0.00 11.02
CA ARG A 104 -13.38 1.32 11.21
C ARG A 104 -11.92 1.30 10.76
N ALA A 105 -11.55 2.26 9.93
CA ALA A 105 -10.19 2.41 9.42
C ALA A 105 -9.81 3.89 9.42
N LYS A 106 -8.53 4.18 9.71
CA LYS A 106 -7.99 5.54 9.70
C LYS A 106 -6.67 5.51 8.94
N TYR A 107 -6.54 6.40 7.97
CA TYR A 107 -5.30 6.63 7.24
C TYR A 107 -4.63 7.88 7.81
N ILE A 108 -3.36 7.75 8.16
CA ILE A 108 -2.57 8.80 8.79
C ILE A 108 -1.20 8.90 8.11
N THR A 109 -0.59 10.07 8.27
CA THR A 109 0.56 10.52 7.50
C THR A 109 1.62 11.21 8.35
N THR A 110 1.26 11.68 9.55
CA THR A 110 2.15 12.41 10.45
C THR A 110 2.20 11.79 11.84
N ALA A 111 3.27 12.09 12.59
CA ALA A 111 3.39 11.65 13.98
C ALA A 111 2.30 12.27 14.88
N ALA A 112 1.85 13.50 14.58
CA ALA A 112 0.78 14.15 15.33
C ALA A 112 -0.57 13.44 15.13
N GLU A 113 -0.88 13.04 13.88
CA GLU A 113 -2.08 12.25 13.59
C GLU A 113 -2.05 10.87 14.26
N LEU A 114 -0.86 10.25 14.35
CA LEU A 114 -0.65 8.99 15.07
C LEU A 114 -0.88 9.16 16.58
N ALA A 115 -0.34 10.22 17.18
CA ALA A 115 -0.49 10.50 18.61
C ALA A 115 -1.93 10.85 18.99
N ALA A 116 -2.74 11.31 18.03
CA ALA A 116 -4.15 11.66 18.19
C ALA A 116 -5.12 10.53 17.75
N LEU A 117 -4.65 9.29 17.66
CA LEU A 117 -5.50 8.13 17.37
C LEU A 117 -6.40 7.72 18.54
#